data_AF-A0A077PVR6-F1
#
_entry.id   AF-A0A077PVR6-F1
#
_cell.length_a   1.000
_cell.length_b   1.000
_cell.length_c   1.000
_cell.angle_alpha   90.00
_cell.angle_beta   90.00
_cell.angle_gamma   90.00
#
_symmetry.space_group_name_H-M   'P 1'
#
loop_
_entity.id
_entity.type
_entity.pdbx_description
1 polymer ?
#
loop_
_entity_poly.entity_id
_entity_poly.type
_entity_poly.pdbx_seq_one_letter_code
_entity_poly.pdbx_strand_id
1 'polypeptide(L)' 'MEKTPEKLQTLIYFLTKEAARNSYSDFLEGLGISNEEYSEIKAWFSQLGIEPYV' A
#
# COMPACT_ATOMS: atom_id res chain seq x y z
N MET A 1 11.58 -13.21 11.34
CA MET A 1 11.27 -11.86 10.82
C MET A 1 10.91 -10.99 12.01
N GLU A 2 11.49 -9.80 12.10
CA GLU A 2 11.00 -8.80 13.06
C GLU A 2 9.54 -8.46 12.73
N LYS A 3 8.70 -8.26 13.75
CA LYS A 3 7.32 -7.84 13.52
C LYS A 3 7.33 -6.45 12.88
N THR A 4 6.47 -6.25 11.88
CA THR A 4 6.23 -4.91 11.33
C THR A 4 5.92 -3.93 12.47
N PRO A 5 6.57 -2.75 12.51
CA PRO A 5 6.23 -1.72 13.47
C PRO A 5 4.77 -1.31 13.33
N GLU A 6 4.01 -1.28 14.42
CA GLU A 6 2.57 -0.92 14.41
C GLU A 6 2.31 0.44 13.75
N LYS A 7 3.24 1.40 13.94
CA LYS A 7 3.17 2.72 13.30
C LYS A 7 3.32 2.65 11.78
N LEU A 8 4.15 1.74 11.25
CA LEU A 8 4.30 1.54 9.82
C LEU A 8 3.04 0.91 9.22
N GLN A 9 2.50 -0.12 9.87
CA GLN A 9 1.22 -0.73 9.47
C GLN A 9 0.11 0.33 9.43
N THR A 10 0.01 1.15 10.48
CA THR A 10 -0.97 2.24 10.55
C THR A 10 -0.81 3.23 9.40
N LEU A 11 0.43 3.66 9.12
CA LEU A 11 0.73 4.60 8.05
C LEU A 11 0.29 4.07 6.68
N ILE A 12 0.65 2.83 6.34
CA ILE A 12 0.32 2.23 5.03
C ILE A 12 -1.18 2.04 4.87
N TYR A 13 -1.87 1.56 5.93
CA TYR A 13 -3.32 1.42 5.92
C TYR A 13 -4.03 2.74 5.65
N PHE A 14 -3.66 3.82 6.36
CA PHE A 14 -4.32 5.12 6.15
C PHE A 14 -3.95 5.74 4.80
N LEU A 15 -2.70 5.62 4.34
CA LEU A 15 -2.31 6.14 3.03
C LEU A 15 -3.12 5.50 1.90
N THR A 16 -3.25 4.17 1.93
CA THR A 16 -4.03 3.45 0.91
C THR A 16 -5.53 3.70 1.04
N LYS A 17 -6.04 3.92 2.25
CA LYS A 17 -7.43 4.35 2.48
C LYS A 17 -7.72 5.74 1.92
N GLU A 18 -6.83 6.71 2.12
CA GLU A 18 -6.99 8.07 1.56
C GLU A 18 -6.88 8.06 0.03
N ALA A 19 -5.96 7.28 -0.52
CA ALA A 19 -5.86 7.07 -1.97
C ALA A 19 -7.15 6.46 -2.54
N ALA A 20 -7.75 5.48 -1.84
CA ALA A 20 -9.01 4.87 -2.28
C ALA A 20 -10.21 5.83 -2.27
N ARG A 21 -10.19 6.89 -1.43
CA ARG A 21 -11.26 7.91 -1.41
C ARG A 21 -11.27 8.80 -2.64
N ASN A 22 -10.12 9.00 -3.28
CA ASN A 22 -9.93 9.95 -4.38
C ASN A 22 -9.61 9.26 -5.71
N SER A 23 -10.02 8.00 -5.88
CA SER A 23 -9.58 7.07 -6.94
C SER A 23 -8.17 6.53 -6.70
N TYR A 24 -8.12 5.24 -6.35
CA TYR A 24 -6.86 4.55 -6.11
C TYR A 24 -6.02 4.43 -7.40
N SER A 25 -6.67 4.22 -8.55
CA SER A 25 -6.00 4.14 -9.85
C SER A 25 -5.35 5.46 -10.22
N ASP A 26 -6.04 6.58 -10.02
CA ASP A 26 -5.54 7.92 -10.38
C ASP A 26 -4.39 8.30 -9.44
N PHE A 27 -4.45 7.88 -8.18
CA PHE A 27 -3.35 8.02 -7.23
C PHE A 27 -2.10 7.25 -7.69
N LEU A 28 -2.26 5.99 -8.12
CA LEU A 28 -1.14 5.21 -8.66
C LEU A 28 -0.59 5.82 -9.95
N GLU A 29 -1.46 6.25 -10.87
CA GLU A 29 -1.08 6.91 -12.12
C GLU A 29 -0.30 8.20 -11.86
N GLY A 30 -0.73 9.02 -10.88
CA GLY A 30 -0.02 10.22 -10.45
C GLY A 30 1.36 9.96 -9.84
N LEU A 31 1.59 8.74 -9.33
CA LEU A 31 2.90 8.26 -8.87
C LEU A 31 3.70 7.58 -9.98
N GLY A 32 3.12 7.39 -11.18
CA GLY A 32 3.72 6.64 -12.27
C GLY A 32 3.81 5.13 -11.99
N ILE A 33 2.94 4.61 -11.13
CA ILE A 33 2.90 3.19 -10.74
C ILE A 33 1.78 2.50 -11.52
N SER A 34 2.13 1.47 -12.27
CA SER A 34 1.16 0.59 -12.92
C SER A 34 0.50 -0.38 -11.93
N ASN A 35 -0.63 -0.97 -12.32
CA ASN A 35 -1.30 -1.99 -11.50
C ASN A 35 -0.43 -3.23 -11.26
N GLU A 36 0.45 -3.57 -12.20
CA GLU A 36 1.38 -4.70 -12.10
C GLU A 36 2.46 -4.40 -11.06
N GLU A 37 3.13 -3.25 -11.15
CA GLU A 37 4.11 -2.80 -10.15
C GLU A 37 3.48 -2.70 -8.76
N TYR A 38 2.25 -2.19 -8.67
CA TYR A 38 1.56 -2.13 -7.39
C TYR A 38 1.24 -3.53 -6.82
N SER A 39 0.92 -4.50 -7.67
CA SER A 39 0.73 -5.89 -7.24
C SER A 39 2.02 -6.49 -6.66
N GLU A 40 3.17 -6.17 -7.25
CA GLU A 40 4.49 -6.57 -6.71
C GLU A 40 4.78 -5.90 -5.36
N ILE A 41 4.46 -4.61 -5.22
CA ILE A 41 4.57 -3.87 -3.96
C ILE A 41 3.72 -4.51 -2.86
N LYS A 42 2.46 -4.89 -3.14
CA LYS A 42 1.62 -5.61 -2.18
C LYS A 42 2.21 -6.95 -1.77
N ALA A 43 2.75 -7.69 -2.74
CA ALA A 43 3.39 -8.98 -2.45
C ALA A 43 4.57 -8.81 -1.50
N TRP A 44 5.34 -7.72 -1.65
CA TRP A 44 6.43 -7.40 -0.74
C TRP A 44 5.93 -6.98 0.66
N PHE A 45 4.87 -6.18 0.76
CA PHE A 45 4.25 -5.83 2.05
C PHE A 45 3.79 -7.06 2.84
N SER A 46 3.22 -8.06 2.17
CA SER A 46 2.83 -9.33 2.80
C SER A 46 4.00 -10.07 3.45
N GLN A 47 5.22 -9.96 2.89
CA GLN A 47 6.42 -10.58 3.49
C GLN A 47 6.81 -9.91 4.81
N LEU A 48 6.43 -8.63 4.99
CA LEU A 48 6.65 -7.89 6.22
C LEU A 48 5.47 -8.03 7.20
N GLY A 49 4.33 -8.57 6.78
CA GLY A 49 3.09 -8.52 7.55
C GLY A 49 2.45 -7.14 7.55
N ILE A 50 2.62 -6.40 6.45
CA ILE A 50 1.92 -5.14 6.20
C ILE A 50 0.66 -5.42 5.38
N GLU A 51 -0.48 -4.91 5.84
CA GLU A 51 -1.79 -5.07 5.19
C GLU A 51 -2.34 -3.70 4.75
N PRO A 52 -2.29 -3.35 3.46
CA PRO A 52 -2.92 -2.14 2.93
C PRO A 52 -4.45 -2.23 2.94
N TYR A 53 -5.14 -1.09 2.77
CA TYR A 53 -6.60 -1.04 2.71
C TYR A 53 -7.20 -1.69 1.45
N VAL A 54 -6.48 -1.65 0.32
CA VAL A 54 -6.91 -2.14 -1.01
C VAL A 54 -5.91 -3.09 -1.64
#